data_AF-T1BGJ9-F1
#
_entry.id   AF-T1BGJ9-F1
#
_cell.length_a   1.000
_cell.length_b   1.000
_cell.length_c   1.000
_cell.angle_alpha   90.00
_cell.angle_beta   90.00
_cell.angle_gamma   90.00
#
_symmetry.space_group_name_H-M   'P 1'
#
loop_
_entity.id
_entity.type
_entity.pdbx_description
1 polymer ?
#
loop_
_entity_poly.entity_id
_entity_poly.type
_entity_poly.pdbx_seq_one_letter_code
_entity_poly.pdbx_strand_id
1 'polypeptide(L)' 'SLSHPALRLIALDNPAVAVESNELPGDFHADPADRLLVATARTGGYTLVTRDLKILNYGKTGHVNVLAA' A
#
# COMPACT_ATOMS: atom_id res chain seq x y z
N SER A 1 -14.09 -10.68 13.42
CA SER A 1 -13.63 -11.82 12.61
C SER A 1 -13.09 -11.30 11.28
N LEU A 2 -12.00 -11.86 10.76
CA LEU A 2 -11.49 -11.54 9.42
C LEU A 2 -12.40 -12.07 8.29
N SER A 3 -13.44 -12.84 8.62
CA SER A 3 -14.43 -13.40 7.69
C SER A 3 -15.66 -12.53 7.47
N HIS A 4 -15.59 -11.22 7.76
CA HIS A 4 -16.73 -10.33 7.56
C HIS A 4 -17.03 -10.19 6.05
N PRO A 5 -18.29 -10.28 5.59
CA PRO A 5 -18.62 -10.32 4.16
C PRO A 5 -18.23 -9.04 3.40
N ALA A 6 -18.17 -7.89 4.09
CA ALA A 6 -17.69 -6.64 3.51
C ALA A 6 -16.15 -6.52 3.44
N LEU A 7 -15.42 -7.53 3.92
CA LEU A 7 -13.95 -7.56 3.87
C LEU A 7 -13.50 -8.61 2.85
N ARG A 8 -12.57 -8.21 1.99
CA ARG A 8 -11.83 -9.13 1.13
C ARG A 8 -10.39 -9.15 1.59
N LEU A 9 -9.90 -10.33 1.95
CA LEU A 9 -8.49 -10.52 2.25
C LEU A 9 -7.69 -10.57 0.95
N ILE A 10 -6.59 -9.84 0.91
CA ILE A 10 -5.60 -9.91 -0.17
C ILE A 10 -4.43 -10.74 0.36
N ALA A 11 -4.17 -11.87 -0.30
CA ALA A 11 -3.03 -12.72 0.03
C ALA A 11 -1.72 -12.08 -0.46
N LEU A 12 -0.62 -12.37 0.24
CA LEU A 12 0.73 -11.97 -0.17
C LEU A 12 1.37 -13.05 -1.03
N ASP A 13 0.64 -13.54 -2.02
CA ASP A 13 1.05 -14.60 -2.94
C ASP A 13 1.48 -14.06 -4.32
N ASN A 14 1.24 -12.78 -4.59
CA ASN A 14 1.62 -12.13 -5.83
C ASN A 14 3.09 -11.67 -5.81
N PRO A 15 3.99 -12.27 -6.63
CA PRO A 15 5.40 -11.89 -6.65
C PRO A 15 5.64 -10.43 -7.07
N ALA A 16 4.74 -9.85 -7.86
CA ALA A 16 4.85 -8.44 -8.27
C ALA A 16 4.77 -7.49 -7.07
N VAL A 17 3.96 -7.82 -6.05
CA VAL A 17 3.88 -7.03 -4.81
C VAL A 17 5.20 -7.12 -4.03
N ALA A 18 5.80 -8.31 -3.98
CA ALA A 18 7.08 -8.51 -3.29
C ALA A 18 8.21 -7.69 -3.94
N VAL A 19 8.30 -7.73 -5.27
CA VAL A 19 9.27 -6.92 -6.04
C VAL A 19 9.00 -5.43 -5.85
N GLU A 20 7.76 -4.98 -6.07
CA GLU A 20 7.36 -3.58 -5.93
C GLU A 20 7.63 -3.03 -4.52
N SER A 21 7.46 -3.84 -3.47
CA SER A 21 7.76 -3.41 -2.09
C SER A 21 9.24 -3.06 -1.89
N ASN A 22 10.15 -3.62 -2.67
CA ASN A 22 11.58 -3.28 -2.63
C ASN A 22 11.91 -2.12 -3.58
N GLU A 23 11.12 -1.92 -4.63
CA GLU A 23 11.40 -1.00 -5.74
C GLU A 23 10.48 0.23 -5.77
N LEU A 24 9.80 0.55 -4.66
CA LEU A 24 8.93 1.73 -4.55
C LEU A 24 9.66 3.00 -5.07
N PRO A 25 9.02 3.77 -5.97
CA PRO A 25 9.66 4.92 -6.57
C PRO A 25 9.90 6.04 -5.55
N GLY A 26 10.99 6.79 -5.74
CA GLY A 26 11.34 7.90 -4.86
C GLY A 26 11.84 7.45 -3.49
N ASP A 27 11.77 8.35 -2.51
CA ASP A 27 12.15 8.05 -1.13
C ASP A 27 10.89 7.65 -0.33
N PHE A 28 10.82 6.36 0.01
CA PHE A 28 9.78 5.82 0.88
C PHE A 28 10.44 5.09 2.04
N HIS A 29 9.87 5.23 3.24
CA HIS A 29 10.48 4.72 4.45
C HIS A 29 10.69 3.19 4.44
N ALA A 30 11.61 2.72 5.27
CA ALA A 30 12.11 1.33 5.24
C ALA A 30 11.26 0.32 6.01
N ASP A 31 10.06 0.67 6.51
CA ASP A 31 9.24 -0.29 7.25
C ASP A 31 8.64 -1.35 6.30
N PRO A 32 8.84 -2.65 6.56
CA PRO A 32 8.37 -3.69 5.66
C PRO A 32 6.85 -3.74 5.49
N ALA A 33 6.08 -3.47 6.55
CA ALA A 33 4.63 -3.59 6.49
C ALA A 33 4.03 -2.47 5.63
N ASP A 34 4.46 -1.23 5.86
CA ASP A 34 3.98 -0.09 5.08
C ASP A 34 4.39 -0.20 3.60
N ARG A 35 5.59 -0.72 3.32
CA ARG A 35 6.04 -0.98 1.95
C ARG A 35 5.15 -2.02 1.25
N LEU A 36 4.76 -3.09 1.94
CA LEU A 36 3.83 -4.08 1.40
C LEU A 36 2.43 -3.51 1.16
N LEU A 37 1.92 -2.66 2.07
CA LEU A 37 0.63 -1.99 1.91
C LEU A 37 0.62 -1.06 0.68
N VAL A 38 1.66 -0.23 0.53
CA VAL A 38 1.80 0.68 -0.60
C VAL A 38 2.00 -0.06 -1.92
N ALA A 39 2.85 -1.09 -1.95
CA ALA A 39 3.06 -1.93 -3.13
C ALA A 39 1.77 -2.64 -3.55
N THR A 40 1.02 -3.22 -2.60
CA THR A 40 -0.27 -3.86 -2.88
C THR A 40 -1.26 -2.85 -3.48
N ALA A 41 -1.33 -1.64 -2.94
CA ALA A 41 -2.20 -0.59 -3.47
C ALA A 41 -1.80 -0.17 -4.89
N ARG A 42 -0.49 0.00 -5.15
CA ARG A 42 0.04 0.37 -6.48
C ARG A 42 -0.21 -0.72 -7.53
N THR A 43 0.15 -1.97 -7.23
CA THR A 43 -0.04 -3.11 -8.15
C THR A 43 -1.53 -3.37 -8.43
N GLY A 44 -2.40 -3.16 -7.45
CA GLY A 44 -3.85 -3.36 -7.58
C GLY A 44 -4.64 -2.14 -8.06
N GLY A 45 -4.02 -0.97 -8.19
CA GLY A 45 -4.71 0.28 -8.49
C GLY A 45 -5.68 0.75 -7.39
N TYR A 46 -5.47 0.33 -6.14
CA TYR A 46 -6.35 0.63 -5.01
C TYR A 46 -6.05 2.00 -4.39
N THR A 47 -7.03 2.54 -3.66
CA THR A 47 -6.83 3.69 -2.77
C THR A 47 -6.49 3.22 -1.36
N LEU A 48 -5.31 3.62 -0.86
CA LEU A 48 -4.89 3.30 0.50
C LEU A 48 -5.45 4.35 1.48
N VAL A 49 -6.43 3.92 2.29
CA VAL A 49 -7.04 4.74 3.34
C VAL A 49 -6.17 4.66 4.60
N THR A 50 -5.62 5.77 5.08
CA THR A 50 -4.70 5.75 6.22
C THR A 50 -4.67 7.08 6.99
N ARG A 51 -4.23 7.03 8.25
CA ARG A 51 -3.86 8.20 9.06
C ARG A 51 -2.36 8.47 9.08
N ASP A 52 -1.57 7.57 8.49
CA ASP A 52 -0.12 7.73 8.45
C ASP A 52 0.26 8.90 7.53
N LEU A 53 0.89 9.92 8.12
CA LEU A 53 1.25 11.14 7.41
C LEU A 53 2.37 10.92 6.38
N LYS A 54 3.25 9.93 6.57
CA LYS A 54 4.32 9.63 5.62
C LYS A 54 3.73 9.01 4.36
N ILE A 55 2.81 8.06 4.51
CA ILE A 55 2.09 7.45 3.37
C ILE A 55 1.24 8.51 2.65
N LEU A 56 0.53 9.37 3.39
CA LEU A 56 -0.27 10.44 2.78
C LEU A 56 0.62 11.42 1.98
N ASN A 57 1.77 11.82 2.53
CA ASN A 57 2.69 12.70 1.81
C ASN A 57 3.33 12.03 0.59
N TYR A 58 3.63 10.74 0.68
CA TYR A 58 4.08 9.95 -0.46
C TYR A 58 3.01 9.83 -1.55
N GLY A 59 1.74 9.67 -1.18
CA GLY A 59 0.63 9.70 -2.14
C GLY A 59 0.48 11.05 -2.86
N LYS A 60 0.74 12.17 -2.17
CA LYS A 60 0.68 13.53 -2.78
C LYS A 60 1.70 13.74 -3.90
N THR A 61 2.78 12.96 -3.97
CA THR A 61 3.73 13.03 -5.09
C THR A 61 3.28 12.21 -6.30
N GLY A 62 2.09 11.58 -6.23
CA GLY A 62 1.51 10.79 -7.31
C GLY A 62 1.97 9.34 -7.34
N HIS A 63 2.72 8.87 -6.33
CA HIS A 63 3.19 7.49 -6.29
C HIS A 63 2.12 6.48 -5.86
N VAL A 64 1.07 6.86 -5.14
CA VAL A 64 0.00 5.93 -4.76
C VAL A 64 -1.28 6.71 -4.48
N ASN A 65 -2.44 6.14 -4.85
CA ASN A 65 -3.73 6.73 -4.52
C ASN A 65 -3.96 6.63 -3.01
N VAL A 66 -4.24 7.75 -2.35
CA VAL A 66 -4.45 7.80 -0.90
C VAL A 66 -5.72 8.56 -0.53
N LEU A 67 -6.29 8.21 0.62
CA LEU A 67 -7.37 8.93 1.26
C LEU A 67 -7.07 9.06 2.77
N ALA A 68 -7.18 10.27 3.31
CA ALA A 68 -7.03 10.49 4.74
C ALA A 68 -8.26 9.96 5.50
N ALA A 69 -8.02 9.23 6.59
CA ALA A 69 -9.05 8.56 7.41
C ALA A 69 -9.40 9.30 8.72
#